data_AF-A0A3A0BMR6-F1
#
_entry.id   AF-A0A3A0BMR6-F1
#
_cell.length_a   1.000
_cell.length_b   1.000
_cell.length_c   1.000
_cell.angle_alpha   90.00
_cell.angle_beta   90.00
_cell.angle_gamma   90.00
#
_symmetry.space_group_name_H-M   'P 1'
#
loop_
_entity.id
_entity.type
_entity.pdbx_description
1 polymer ?
#
loop_
_entity_poly.entity_id
_entity_poly.type
_entity_poly.pdbx_seq_one_letter_code
_entity_poly.pdbx_strand_id
1 'polypeptide(L)'
;AESRRGYMLQPQQFVDWQRFMEKLWEFEGVTPEMLRRQREQTMLLQNLLSLANDEKALEIALGRSAGLVDRDFFALLDQIILAARSQGQTDELHLLMTLRDQLLDKTEAGKVLKQQQEKIRALLGKITPQSSRDDILDLVIEAWRGEEGRQIVGTLAVAVAALVDYQFLMALSERIGRAQTPEEAKPLEELRAFLLEMQEQVTARQRQAQQALAQQAQALLQEVLQATDPAAVLREHLEEVDETFLSLLAANAQQAERSKATAAARRLRQIYDLALAILQEQMPQDLRLLNDLLNAPDEAAVRQLLKDNRSLLTKEFVDALRPIETEMREAGRGEVADRVKSLRAQVALML
;
A
#
# COMPACT_ATOMS: atom_id res chain seq x y z
N ALA A 1 39.76 35.24 7.67
CA ALA A 1 38.81 35.69 6.65
C ALA A 1 38.87 34.71 5.49
N GLU A 2 37.76 34.02 5.25
CA GLU A 2 37.59 32.97 4.23
C GLU A 2 37.67 33.54 2.80
N SER A 3 38.38 32.86 1.92
CA SER A 3 38.33 33.11 0.47
C SER A 3 37.27 32.20 -0.14
N ARG A 4 36.10 32.78 -0.46
CA ARG A 4 35.04 32.10 -1.22
C ARG A 4 35.50 31.96 -2.68
N ARG A 5 35.81 30.73 -3.10
CA ARG A 5 36.01 30.38 -4.51
C ARG A 5 34.65 30.39 -5.21
N GLY A 6 34.37 31.44 -5.98
CA GLY A 6 33.24 31.45 -6.91
C GLY A 6 33.55 30.53 -8.08
N TYR A 7 32.83 29.41 -8.18
CA TYR A 7 32.80 28.61 -9.40
C TYR A 7 32.15 29.44 -10.50
N MET A 8 32.96 29.93 -11.43
CA MET A 8 32.50 30.64 -12.61
C MET A 8 31.84 29.64 -13.54
N LEU A 9 30.51 29.59 -13.53
CA LEU A 9 29.73 28.86 -14.52
C LEU A 9 30.06 29.45 -15.89
N GLN A 10 30.78 28.71 -16.72
CA GLN A 10 30.97 29.05 -18.13
C GLN A 10 29.73 28.60 -18.90
N PRO A 11 28.86 29.52 -19.36
CA PRO A 11 27.69 29.14 -20.13
C PRO A 11 28.14 28.60 -21.50
N GLN A 12 27.96 27.31 -21.73
CA GLN A 12 28.05 26.73 -23.08
C GLN A 12 26.73 27.01 -23.80
N GLN A 13 26.78 27.76 -24.90
CA GLN A 13 25.60 27.99 -25.73
C GLN A 13 25.31 26.72 -26.54
N PHE A 14 24.28 25.99 -26.14
CA PHE A 14 23.76 24.87 -26.92
C PHE A 14 22.84 25.43 -28.02
N VAL A 15 23.28 25.34 -29.27
CA VAL A 15 22.50 25.77 -30.46
C VAL A 15 21.37 24.76 -30.79
N ASP A 16 21.37 23.60 -30.15
CA ASP A 16 20.44 22.51 -30.38
C ASP A 16 19.70 22.15 -29.08
N TRP A 17 18.38 22.34 -29.08
CA TRP A 17 17.49 22.00 -27.95
C TRP A 17 17.60 20.52 -27.56
N GLN A 18 17.87 19.65 -28.54
CA GLN A 18 18.04 18.22 -28.30
C GLN A 18 19.32 17.94 -27.49
N ARG A 19 20.44 18.61 -27.82
CA ARG A 19 21.70 18.51 -27.06
C ARG A 19 21.63 19.12 -25.66
N PHE A 20 20.82 20.16 -25.49
CA PHE A 20 20.55 20.75 -24.18
C PHE A 20 19.80 19.77 -23.26
N MET A 21 18.76 19.11 -23.78
CA MET A 21 18.02 18.08 -23.03
C MET A 21 18.89 16.84 -22.76
N GLU A 22 19.72 16.42 -23.71
CA GLU A 22 20.69 15.33 -23.51
C GLU A 22 21.67 15.62 -22.37
N LYS A 23 22.19 16.86 -22.28
CA LYS A 23 23.09 17.27 -21.19
C LYS A 23 22.36 17.41 -19.86
N LEU A 24 21.12 17.89 -19.85
CA LEU A 24 20.30 17.99 -18.64
C LEU A 24 20.03 16.59 -18.03
N TRP A 25 19.69 15.61 -18.86
CA TRP A 25 19.46 14.23 -18.41
C TRP A 25 20.74 13.52 -17.97
N GLU A 26 21.88 13.80 -18.61
CA GLU A 26 23.19 13.28 -18.16
C GLU A 26 23.53 13.76 -16.74
N PHE A 27 23.17 15.00 -16.38
CA PHE A 27 23.29 15.52 -15.01
C PHE A 27 22.36 14.82 -14.01
N GLU A 28 21.23 14.27 -14.45
CA GLU A 28 20.31 13.46 -13.66
C GLU A 28 20.65 11.95 -13.72
N GLY A 29 21.75 11.57 -14.40
CA GLY A 29 22.21 10.18 -14.52
C GLY A 29 21.49 9.35 -15.60
N VAL A 30 20.71 9.96 -16.48
CA VAL A 30 19.97 9.29 -17.57
C VAL A 30 20.67 9.54 -18.90
N THR A 31 21.16 8.47 -19.55
CA THR A 31 21.88 8.60 -20.82
C THR A 31 20.94 8.50 -22.04
N PRO A 32 21.31 9.08 -23.20
CA PRO A 32 20.57 8.91 -24.44
C PRO A 32 20.40 7.45 -24.87
N GLU A 33 21.34 6.58 -24.50
CA GLU A 33 21.29 5.13 -24.70
C GLU A 33 20.20 4.48 -23.84
N MET A 34 20.08 4.88 -22.57
CA MET A 34 19.03 4.39 -21.67
C MET A 34 17.63 4.77 -22.20
N LEU A 35 17.46 5.99 -22.70
CA LEU A 35 16.19 6.43 -23.30
C LEU A 35 15.88 5.71 -24.60
N ARG A 36 16.89 5.44 -25.44
CA ARG A 36 16.73 4.59 -26.63
C ARG A 36 16.27 3.19 -26.25
N ARG A 37 16.96 2.57 -25.29
CA ARG A 37 16.61 1.24 -24.77
C ARG A 37 15.18 1.21 -24.23
N GLN A 38 14.79 2.19 -23.42
CA GLN A 38 13.43 2.28 -22.89
C GLN A 38 12.38 2.38 -24.02
N ARG A 39 12.63 3.20 -25.05
CA ARG A 39 11.73 3.29 -26.23
C ARG A 39 11.62 1.95 -26.96
N GLU A 40 12.74 1.26 -27.16
CA GLU A 40 12.77 -0.06 -27.79
C GLU A 40 12.00 -1.10 -26.96
N GLN A 41 12.14 -1.07 -25.64
CA GLN A 41 11.39 -1.92 -24.71
C GLN A 41 9.88 -1.63 -24.75
N THR A 42 9.47 -0.37 -24.80
CA THR A 42 8.05 0.00 -24.94
C THR A 42 7.47 -0.49 -26.27
N MET A 43 8.19 -0.32 -27.38
CA MET A 43 7.75 -0.82 -28.69
C MET A 43 7.68 -2.35 -28.70
N LEU A 44 8.67 -3.01 -28.11
CA LEU A 44 8.68 -4.45 -27.96
C LEU A 44 7.48 -4.93 -27.16
N LEU A 45 7.15 -4.27 -26.05
CA LEU A 45 6.02 -4.64 -25.21
C LEU A 45 4.70 -4.58 -25.97
N GLN A 46 4.45 -3.51 -26.73
CA GLN A 46 3.25 -3.39 -27.58
C GLN A 46 3.16 -4.53 -28.61
N ASN A 47 4.30 -4.86 -29.24
CA ASN A 47 4.38 -5.98 -30.18
C ASN A 47 4.08 -7.32 -29.48
N LEU A 48 4.73 -7.61 -28.34
CA LEU A 48 4.53 -8.85 -27.60
C LEU A 48 3.09 -8.99 -27.09
N LEU A 49 2.44 -7.89 -26.68
CA LEU A 49 1.03 -7.90 -26.28
C LEU A 49 0.11 -8.30 -27.43
N SER A 50 0.34 -7.79 -28.64
CA SER A 50 -0.41 -8.21 -29.83
C SER A 50 -0.23 -9.70 -30.18
N LEU A 51 0.86 -10.31 -29.71
CA LEU A 51 1.23 -11.70 -29.95
C LEU A 51 0.93 -12.62 -28.74
N ALA A 52 0.41 -12.11 -27.62
CA ALA A 52 0.28 -12.86 -26.38
C ALA A 52 -0.60 -14.14 -26.50
N ASN A 53 -1.55 -14.13 -27.46
CA ASN A 53 -2.43 -15.26 -27.75
C ASN A 53 -1.91 -16.20 -28.87
N ASP A 54 -0.79 -15.87 -29.52
CA ASP A 54 -0.12 -16.71 -30.52
C ASP A 54 1.27 -17.13 -30.00
N GLU A 55 1.30 -18.27 -29.33
CA GLU A 55 2.49 -18.77 -28.64
C GLU A 55 3.71 -18.92 -29.58
N LYS A 56 3.50 -19.37 -30.82
CA LYS A 56 4.61 -19.55 -31.77
C LYS A 56 5.15 -18.21 -32.26
N ALA A 57 4.26 -17.27 -32.58
CA ALA A 57 4.68 -15.93 -33.00
C ALA A 57 5.41 -15.21 -31.86
N LEU A 58 4.93 -15.37 -30.62
CA LEU A 58 5.57 -14.84 -29.43
C LEU A 58 6.98 -15.42 -29.23
N GLU A 59 7.16 -16.74 -29.33
CA GLU A 59 8.49 -17.37 -29.20
C GLU A 59 9.48 -16.85 -30.25
N ILE A 60 9.04 -16.69 -31.50
CA ILE A 60 9.87 -16.12 -32.56
C ILE A 60 10.26 -14.67 -32.24
N ALA A 61 9.31 -13.87 -31.74
CA ALA A 61 9.58 -12.49 -31.34
C ALA A 61 10.60 -12.44 -30.19
N LEU A 62 10.42 -13.25 -29.15
CA LEU A 62 11.33 -13.34 -28.01
C LEU A 62 12.75 -13.78 -28.41
N GLY A 63 12.87 -14.73 -29.33
CA GLY A 63 14.17 -15.15 -29.85
C GLY A 63 14.94 -14.01 -30.53
N ARG A 64 14.24 -13.06 -31.16
CA ARG A 64 14.84 -11.88 -31.83
C ARG A 64 15.13 -10.74 -30.85
N SER A 65 14.44 -10.68 -29.72
CA SER A 65 14.49 -9.57 -28.77
C SER A 65 15.07 -9.96 -27.41
N ALA A 66 15.77 -11.08 -27.30
CA ALA A 66 16.25 -11.62 -26.03
C ALA A 66 17.07 -10.62 -25.19
N GLY A 67 17.86 -9.75 -25.84
CA GLY A 67 18.66 -8.72 -25.15
C GLY A 67 17.89 -7.51 -24.63
N LEU A 68 16.59 -7.39 -24.97
CA LEU A 68 15.70 -6.31 -24.52
C LEU A 68 14.75 -6.77 -23.40
N VAL A 69 14.49 -8.07 -23.27
CA VAL A 69 13.67 -8.62 -22.18
C VAL A 69 14.56 -8.90 -20.98
N ASP A 70 14.84 -7.85 -20.24
CA ASP A 70 15.63 -7.85 -19.01
C ASP A 70 14.75 -7.45 -17.81
N ARG A 71 15.39 -7.20 -16.66
CA ARG A 71 14.70 -6.78 -15.46
C ARG A 71 13.98 -5.43 -15.62
N ASP A 72 14.55 -4.50 -16.36
CA ASP A 72 13.94 -3.18 -16.58
C ASP A 72 12.68 -3.30 -17.44
N PHE A 73 12.67 -4.23 -18.40
CA PHE A 73 11.48 -4.59 -19.15
C PHE A 73 10.36 -5.13 -18.24
N PHE A 74 10.69 -6.02 -17.30
CA PHE A 74 9.71 -6.52 -16.32
C PHE A 74 9.21 -5.40 -15.39
N ALA A 75 10.08 -4.49 -14.96
CA ALA A 75 9.68 -3.34 -14.15
C ALA A 75 8.71 -2.41 -14.91
N LEU A 76 8.96 -2.18 -16.20
CA LEU A 76 8.04 -1.44 -17.08
C LEU A 76 6.68 -2.15 -17.20
N LEU A 77 6.68 -3.47 -17.43
CA LEU A 77 5.45 -4.26 -17.51
C LEU A 77 4.65 -4.20 -16.20
N ASP A 78 5.32 -4.34 -15.06
CA ASP A 78 4.68 -4.27 -13.74
C ASP A 78 4.04 -2.89 -13.47
N GLN A 79 4.67 -1.80 -13.94
CA GLN A 79 4.09 -0.45 -13.84
C GLN A 79 2.80 -0.32 -14.67
N ILE A 80 2.76 -0.89 -15.86
CA ILE A 80 1.57 -0.85 -16.73
C ILE A 80 0.45 -1.72 -16.14
N ILE A 81 0.78 -2.89 -15.60
CA ILE A 81 -0.17 -3.75 -14.88
C ILE A 81 -0.80 -2.99 -13.70
N LEU A 82 0.01 -2.27 -12.93
CA LEU A 82 -0.47 -1.48 -11.81
C LEU A 82 -1.44 -0.37 -12.27
N ALA A 83 -1.10 0.32 -13.37
CA ALA A 83 -1.93 1.37 -13.95
C ALA A 83 -3.25 0.83 -14.52
N ALA A 84 -3.23 -0.32 -15.19
CA ALA A 84 -4.44 -0.98 -15.70
C ALA A 84 -5.36 -1.42 -14.56
N ARG A 85 -4.78 -1.94 -13.46
CA ARG A 85 -5.52 -2.30 -12.25
C ARG A 85 -6.18 -1.08 -11.60
N SER A 86 -5.46 0.04 -11.46
CA SER A 86 -6.02 1.24 -10.84
C SER A 86 -7.15 1.88 -11.66
N GLN A 87 -7.19 1.61 -12.97
CA GLN A 87 -8.22 2.10 -13.89
C GLN A 87 -9.38 1.11 -14.08
N GLY A 88 -9.34 -0.06 -13.44
CA GLY A 88 -10.40 -1.07 -13.56
C GLY A 88 -10.48 -1.76 -14.93
N GLN A 89 -9.42 -1.72 -15.74
CA GLN A 89 -9.38 -2.30 -17.09
C GLN A 89 -9.13 -3.82 -17.02
N THR A 90 -10.17 -4.60 -16.74
CA THR A 90 -10.07 -6.05 -16.47
C THR A 90 -9.54 -6.86 -17.64
N ASP A 91 -9.96 -6.57 -18.88
CA ASP A 91 -9.56 -7.34 -20.07
C ASP A 91 -8.08 -7.10 -20.41
N GLU A 92 -7.64 -5.85 -20.36
CA GLU A 92 -6.25 -5.47 -20.58
C GLU A 92 -5.34 -6.03 -19.48
N LEU A 93 -5.80 -5.99 -18.23
CA LEU A 93 -5.10 -6.60 -17.09
C LEU A 93 -4.89 -8.11 -17.31
N HIS A 94 -5.91 -8.84 -17.78
CA HIS A 94 -5.77 -10.27 -18.05
C HIS A 94 -4.73 -10.57 -19.13
N LEU A 95 -4.72 -9.79 -20.22
CA LEU A 95 -3.73 -9.93 -21.30
C LEU A 95 -2.31 -9.65 -20.79
N LEU A 96 -2.12 -8.57 -20.05
CA LEU A 96 -0.84 -8.17 -19.47
C LEU A 96 -0.30 -9.24 -18.51
N MET A 97 -1.17 -9.81 -17.67
CA MET A 97 -0.80 -10.89 -16.75
C MET A 97 -0.40 -12.16 -17.50
N THR A 98 -1.15 -12.54 -18.53
CA THR A 98 -0.84 -13.71 -19.37
C THR A 98 0.53 -13.55 -20.04
N LEU A 99 0.80 -12.37 -20.62
CA LEU A 99 2.10 -12.08 -21.21
C LEU A 99 3.21 -12.15 -20.16
N ARG A 100 3.00 -11.53 -18.98
CA ARG A 100 3.98 -11.55 -17.89
C ARG A 100 4.36 -12.98 -17.50
N ASP A 101 3.39 -13.86 -17.35
CA ASP A 101 3.63 -15.25 -16.97
C ASP A 101 4.43 -15.99 -18.06
N GLN A 102 4.04 -15.82 -19.32
CA GLN A 102 4.80 -16.37 -20.45
C GLN A 102 6.24 -15.87 -20.49
N LEU A 103 6.48 -14.58 -20.23
CA LEU A 103 7.82 -14.01 -20.19
C LEU A 103 8.63 -14.55 -19.03
N LEU A 104 8.01 -14.73 -17.85
CA LEU A 104 8.69 -15.31 -16.70
C LEU A 104 9.14 -16.75 -16.97
N ASP A 105 8.39 -17.52 -17.76
CA ASP A 105 8.72 -18.91 -18.12
C ASP A 105 9.70 -19.03 -19.28
N LYS A 106 9.55 -18.19 -20.31
CA LYS A 106 10.25 -18.34 -21.59
C LYS A 106 11.55 -17.55 -21.70
N THR A 107 11.85 -16.65 -20.75
CA THR A 107 13.05 -15.79 -20.82
C THR A 107 14.02 -16.04 -19.67
N GLU A 108 15.32 -15.83 -19.92
CA GLU A 108 16.35 -15.99 -18.87
C GLU A 108 16.18 -14.98 -17.74
N ALA A 109 15.86 -13.72 -18.05
CA ALA A 109 15.52 -12.72 -17.04
C ALA A 109 14.30 -13.14 -16.20
N GLY A 110 13.30 -13.75 -16.85
CA GLY A 110 12.13 -14.31 -16.19
C GLY A 110 12.47 -15.42 -15.20
N LYS A 111 13.32 -16.36 -15.58
CA LYS A 111 13.78 -17.45 -14.70
C LYS A 111 14.55 -16.93 -13.49
N VAL A 112 15.44 -15.96 -13.69
CA VAL A 112 16.16 -15.30 -12.58
C VAL A 112 15.19 -14.61 -11.63
N LEU A 113 14.20 -13.89 -12.15
CA LEU A 113 13.16 -13.25 -11.34
C LEU A 113 12.31 -14.27 -10.56
N LYS A 114 11.94 -15.41 -11.17
CA LYS A 114 11.22 -16.48 -10.46
C LYS A 114 12.06 -17.04 -9.29
N GLN A 115 13.34 -17.34 -9.53
CA GLN A 115 14.25 -17.80 -8.48
C GLN A 115 14.41 -16.78 -7.36
N GLN A 116 14.50 -15.49 -7.70
CA GLN A 116 14.57 -14.42 -6.71
C GLN A 116 13.29 -14.34 -5.87
N GLN A 117 12.11 -14.42 -6.50
CA GLN A 117 10.82 -14.45 -5.81
C GLN A 117 10.69 -15.65 -4.87
N GLU A 118 11.13 -16.83 -5.31
CA GLU A 118 11.14 -18.05 -4.48
C GLU A 118 12.07 -17.90 -3.27
N LYS A 119 13.29 -17.35 -3.46
CA LYS A 119 14.22 -17.04 -2.36
C LYS A 119 13.59 -16.09 -1.35
N ILE A 120 13.00 -14.98 -1.81
CA ILE A 120 12.32 -14.01 -0.94
C ILE A 120 11.16 -14.66 -0.19
N ARG A 121 10.32 -15.46 -0.87
CA ARG A 121 9.20 -16.17 -0.26
C ARG A 121 9.67 -17.15 0.81
N ALA A 122 10.74 -17.89 0.54
CA ALA A 122 11.34 -18.81 1.50
C ALA A 122 11.88 -18.06 2.73
N LEU A 123 12.55 -16.92 2.54
CA LEU A 123 13.05 -16.08 3.62
C LEU A 123 11.91 -15.50 4.48
N LEU A 124 10.87 -14.95 3.85
CA LEU A 124 9.68 -14.46 4.55
C LEU A 124 8.97 -15.59 5.30
N GLY A 125 8.92 -16.80 4.74
CA GLY A 125 8.34 -17.97 5.41
C GLY A 125 9.10 -18.43 6.66
N LYS A 126 10.37 -18.04 6.83
CA LYS A 126 11.13 -18.27 8.07
C LYS A 126 10.82 -17.25 9.17
N ILE A 127 10.19 -16.11 8.82
CA ILE A 127 9.80 -15.09 9.77
C ILE A 127 8.41 -15.45 10.32
N THR A 128 8.37 -15.83 11.59
CA THR A 128 7.16 -16.21 12.32
C THR A 128 6.87 -15.20 13.43
N PRO A 129 5.66 -15.16 14.01
CA PRO A 129 5.36 -14.30 15.15
C PRO A 129 6.26 -14.55 16.38
N GLN A 130 6.90 -15.72 16.46
CA GLN A 130 7.82 -16.11 17.53
C GLN A 130 9.29 -15.83 17.19
N SER A 131 9.60 -15.45 15.94
CA SER A 131 10.96 -15.15 15.52
C SER A 131 11.52 -13.98 16.34
N SER A 132 12.67 -14.19 16.96
CA SER A 132 13.33 -13.12 17.70
C SER A 132 13.96 -12.11 16.75
N ARG A 133 14.26 -10.92 17.27
CA ARG A 133 14.97 -9.88 16.50
C ARG A 133 16.34 -10.37 16.01
N ASP A 134 17.04 -11.17 16.82
CA ASP A 134 18.33 -11.73 16.45
C ASP A 134 18.21 -12.75 15.32
N ASP A 135 17.16 -13.58 15.32
CA ASP A 135 16.90 -14.52 14.22
C ASP A 135 16.67 -13.79 12.88
N ILE A 136 15.91 -12.70 12.92
CA ILE A 136 15.65 -11.87 11.74
C ILE A 136 16.92 -11.17 11.29
N LEU A 137 17.74 -10.68 12.22
CA LEU A 137 19.02 -10.06 11.92
C LEU A 137 19.98 -11.05 11.26
N ASP A 138 20.05 -12.28 11.75
CA ASP A 138 20.82 -13.37 11.13
C ASP A 138 20.36 -13.64 9.70
N LEU A 139 19.05 -13.76 9.48
CA LEU A 139 18.47 -13.97 8.15
C LEU A 139 18.81 -12.84 7.18
N VAL A 140 18.73 -11.58 7.64
CA VAL A 140 19.04 -10.42 6.80
C VAL A 140 20.53 -10.36 6.46
N ILE A 141 21.41 -10.68 7.42
CA ILE A 141 22.86 -10.73 7.19
C ILE A 141 23.22 -11.86 6.23
N GLU A 142 22.62 -13.04 6.38
CA GLU A 142 22.81 -14.18 5.48
C GLU A 142 22.35 -13.81 4.05
N ALA A 143 21.15 -13.23 3.93
CA ALA A 143 20.62 -12.78 2.64
C ALA A 143 21.51 -11.71 2.00
N TRP A 144 22.02 -10.75 2.77
CA TRP A 144 22.90 -9.69 2.28
C TRP A 144 24.20 -10.23 1.66
N ARG A 145 24.76 -11.28 2.26
CA ARG A 145 26.00 -11.93 1.79
C ARG A 145 25.79 -12.81 0.57
N GLY A 146 24.54 -13.21 0.29
CA GLY A 146 24.19 -14.03 -0.85
C GLY A 146 24.21 -13.27 -2.18
N GLU A 147 24.10 -14.01 -3.27
CA GLU A 147 23.86 -13.44 -4.59
C GLU A 147 22.62 -12.55 -4.59
N GLU A 148 22.71 -11.38 -5.22
CA GLU A 148 21.64 -10.37 -5.26
C GLU A 148 21.18 -9.89 -3.87
N GLY A 149 22.03 -10.05 -2.84
CA GLY A 149 21.67 -9.76 -1.45
C GLY A 149 21.08 -8.36 -1.23
N ARG A 150 21.60 -7.34 -1.92
CA ARG A 150 21.04 -5.97 -1.85
C ARG A 150 19.58 -5.90 -2.30
N GLN A 151 19.20 -6.62 -3.35
CA GLN A 151 17.84 -6.60 -3.87
C GLN A 151 16.89 -7.36 -2.94
N ILE A 152 17.31 -8.57 -2.54
CA ILE A 152 16.56 -9.42 -1.62
C ILE A 152 16.32 -8.70 -0.29
N VAL A 153 17.37 -8.13 0.31
CA VAL A 153 17.26 -7.37 1.55
C VAL A 153 16.43 -6.11 1.36
N GLY A 154 16.51 -5.44 0.21
CA GLY A 154 15.65 -4.29 -0.09
C GLY A 154 14.17 -4.66 -0.06
N THR A 155 13.79 -5.77 -0.70
CA THR A 155 12.41 -6.28 -0.66
C THR A 155 12.00 -6.71 0.75
N LEU A 156 12.87 -7.41 1.48
CA LEU A 156 12.62 -7.80 2.87
C LEU A 156 12.40 -6.58 3.76
N ALA A 157 13.25 -5.55 3.66
CA ALA A 157 13.17 -4.33 4.46
C ALA A 157 11.83 -3.59 4.27
N VAL A 158 11.25 -3.64 3.08
CA VAL A 158 9.89 -3.11 2.84
C VAL A 158 8.82 -4.03 3.42
N ALA A 159 8.92 -5.33 3.17
CA ALA A 159 7.91 -6.31 3.60
C ALA A 159 7.79 -6.43 5.13
N VAL A 160 8.91 -6.32 5.85
CA VAL A 160 8.97 -6.34 7.30
C VAL A 160 9.42 -5.00 7.88
N ALA A 161 9.01 -3.88 7.27
CA ALA A 161 9.43 -2.54 7.67
C ALA A 161 9.19 -2.23 9.16
N ALA A 162 8.11 -2.76 9.75
CA ALA A 162 7.82 -2.60 11.17
C ALA A 162 8.85 -3.29 12.10
N LEU A 163 9.55 -4.31 11.60
CA LEU A 163 10.59 -5.05 12.34
C LEU A 163 11.98 -4.44 12.16
N VAL A 164 12.20 -3.66 11.08
CA VAL A 164 13.45 -2.91 10.83
C VAL A 164 13.38 -1.55 11.55
N ASP A 165 13.28 -1.62 12.88
CA ASP A 165 13.19 -0.48 13.77
C ASP A 165 14.57 0.01 14.25
N TYR A 166 14.59 1.04 15.10
CA TYR A 166 15.83 1.54 15.70
C TYR A 166 16.60 0.46 16.46
N GLN A 167 15.89 -0.43 17.16
CA GLN A 167 16.52 -1.49 17.95
C GLN A 167 17.17 -2.56 17.06
N PHE A 168 16.59 -2.85 15.89
CA PHE A 168 17.19 -3.68 14.87
C PHE A 168 18.53 -3.10 14.38
N LEU A 169 18.55 -1.80 14.08
CA LEU A 169 19.77 -1.11 13.64
C LEU A 169 20.82 -1.03 14.76
N MET A 170 20.40 -0.94 16.03
CA MET A 170 21.31 -1.04 17.18
C MET A 170 21.92 -2.43 17.34
N ALA A 171 21.13 -3.49 17.18
CA ALA A 171 21.65 -4.86 17.19
C ALA A 171 22.65 -5.10 16.05
N LEU A 172 22.38 -4.56 14.84
CA LEU A 172 23.33 -4.60 13.73
C LEU A 172 24.61 -3.82 14.04
N SER A 173 24.52 -2.63 14.66
CA SER A 173 25.68 -1.87 15.14
C SER A 173 26.51 -2.64 16.16
N GLU A 174 25.88 -3.39 17.06
CA GLU A 174 26.60 -4.25 17.99
C GLU A 174 27.34 -5.38 17.27
N ARG A 175 26.74 -5.98 16.24
CA ARG A 175 27.43 -6.99 15.41
C ARG A 175 28.62 -6.42 14.65
N ILE A 176 28.51 -5.21 14.13
CA ILE A 176 29.63 -4.48 13.52
C ILE A 176 30.75 -4.30 14.56
N GLY A 177 30.42 -3.86 15.77
CA GLY A 177 31.41 -3.65 16.84
C GLY A 177 32.09 -4.93 17.36
N ARG A 178 31.48 -6.11 17.13
CA ARG A 178 32.05 -7.42 17.47
C ARG A 178 32.91 -8.03 16.35
N ALA A 179 32.91 -7.44 15.15
CA ALA A 179 33.72 -7.91 14.03
C ALA A 179 35.21 -7.78 14.37
N GLN A 180 35.99 -8.83 14.07
CA GLN A 180 37.41 -8.86 14.45
C GLN A 180 38.30 -8.20 13.41
N THR A 181 37.82 -8.13 12.17
CA THR A 181 38.56 -7.58 11.03
C THR A 181 37.73 -6.55 10.24
N PRO A 182 38.39 -5.63 9.53
CA PRO A 182 37.69 -4.72 8.61
C PRO A 182 36.93 -5.44 7.50
N GLU A 183 37.39 -6.61 7.08
CA GLU A 183 36.75 -7.44 6.04
C GLU A 183 35.42 -8.04 6.52
N GLU A 184 35.29 -8.34 7.82
CA GLU A 184 34.04 -8.76 8.44
C GLU A 184 33.09 -7.59 8.72
N ALA A 185 33.64 -6.44 9.12
CA ALA A 185 32.87 -5.26 9.49
C ALA A 185 32.24 -4.57 8.27
N LYS A 186 33.00 -4.42 7.19
CA LYS A 186 32.61 -3.59 6.03
C LYS A 186 31.28 -4.02 5.38
N PRO A 187 31.00 -5.31 5.11
CA PRO A 187 29.70 -5.70 4.55
C PRO A 187 28.54 -5.39 5.48
N LEU A 188 28.75 -5.43 6.80
CA LEU A 188 27.72 -5.11 7.79
C LEU A 188 27.48 -3.60 7.90
N GLU A 189 28.54 -2.79 7.75
CA GLU A 189 28.43 -1.33 7.63
C GLU A 189 27.63 -0.92 6.38
N GLU A 190 27.93 -1.55 5.24
CA GLU A 190 27.19 -1.34 3.99
C GLU A 190 25.72 -1.75 4.12
N LEU A 191 25.44 -2.91 4.74
CA LEU A 191 24.09 -3.35 5.06
C LEU A 191 23.36 -2.34 5.94
N ARG A 192 24.02 -1.83 7.00
CA ARG A 192 23.42 -0.84 7.91
C ARG A 192 23.07 0.45 7.17
N ALA A 193 23.98 0.95 6.35
CA ALA A 193 23.73 2.14 5.54
C ALA A 193 22.55 1.93 4.58
N PHE A 194 22.49 0.77 3.94
CA PHE A 194 21.39 0.42 3.03
C PHE A 194 20.04 0.30 3.76
N LEU A 195 19.99 -0.35 4.92
CA LEU A 195 18.74 -0.45 5.69
C LEU A 195 18.25 0.90 6.22
N LEU A 196 19.15 1.81 6.58
CA LEU A 196 18.81 3.20 6.92
C LEU A 196 18.18 3.93 5.74
N GLU A 197 18.79 3.84 4.56
CA GLU A 197 18.24 4.42 3.33
C GLU A 197 16.82 3.87 3.04
N MET A 198 16.65 2.55 3.14
CA MET A 198 15.36 1.90 2.94
C MET A 198 14.31 2.35 3.96
N GLN A 199 14.68 2.48 5.24
CA GLN A 199 13.79 2.98 6.29
C GLN A 199 13.35 4.43 6.03
N GLU A 200 14.28 5.29 5.60
CA GLU A 200 13.97 6.67 5.22
C GLU A 200 13.02 6.72 4.02
N GLN A 201 13.26 5.91 2.99
CA GLN A 201 12.40 5.82 1.81
C GLN A 201 10.98 5.36 2.16
N VAL A 202 10.84 4.31 2.98
CA VAL A 202 9.53 3.80 3.43
C VAL A 202 8.80 4.88 4.23
N THR A 203 9.51 5.53 5.16
CA THR A 203 8.94 6.61 5.99
C THR A 203 8.54 7.83 5.15
N ALA A 204 9.32 8.19 4.15
CA ALA A 204 9.00 9.27 3.23
C ALA A 204 7.74 8.94 2.40
N ARG A 205 7.65 7.73 1.85
CA ARG A 205 6.47 7.28 1.09
C ARG A 205 5.21 7.25 1.95
N GLN A 206 5.30 6.75 3.18
CA GLN A 206 4.17 6.75 4.11
C GLN A 206 3.70 8.18 4.43
N ARG A 207 4.63 9.10 4.70
CA ARG A 207 4.30 10.52 4.91
C ARG A 207 3.64 11.14 3.69
N GLN A 208 4.15 10.87 2.49
CA GLN A 208 3.56 11.37 1.26
C GLN A 208 2.15 10.82 1.03
N ALA A 209 1.93 9.52 1.27
CA ALA A 209 0.60 8.91 1.18
C ALA A 209 -0.39 9.53 2.19
N GLN A 210 0.03 9.70 3.44
CA GLN A 210 -0.79 10.36 4.47
C GLN A 210 -1.12 11.81 4.11
N GLN A 211 -0.16 12.56 3.54
CA GLN A 211 -0.38 13.92 3.08
C GLN A 211 -1.37 13.97 1.91
N ALA A 212 -1.29 13.03 0.96
CA ALA A 212 -2.23 12.95 -0.16
C ALA A 212 -3.66 12.67 0.33
N LEU A 213 -3.84 11.71 1.24
CA LEU A 213 -5.14 11.41 1.85
C LEU A 213 -5.70 12.61 2.61
N ALA A 214 -4.86 13.31 3.39
CA ALA A 214 -5.28 14.52 4.10
C ALA A 214 -5.69 15.65 3.14
N GLN A 215 -4.99 15.82 2.03
CA GLN A 215 -5.34 16.79 0.99
C GLN A 215 -6.65 16.46 0.30
N GLN A 216 -6.88 15.18 -0.03
CA GLN A 216 -8.15 14.70 -0.59
C GLN A 216 -9.31 14.96 0.37
N ALA A 217 -9.17 14.55 1.64
CA ALA A 217 -10.18 14.81 2.66
C ALA A 217 -10.47 16.31 2.85
N GLN A 218 -9.43 17.16 2.75
CA GLN A 218 -9.61 18.61 2.83
C GLN A 218 -10.32 19.18 1.61
N ALA A 219 -10.03 18.69 0.40
CA ALA A 219 -10.71 19.10 -0.82
C ALA A 219 -12.20 18.73 -0.77
N LEU A 220 -12.51 17.48 -0.41
CA LEU A 220 -13.88 17.02 -0.22
C LEU A 220 -14.62 17.87 0.82
N LEU A 221 -13.99 18.17 1.96
CA LEU A 221 -14.61 19.01 2.99
C LEU A 221 -14.96 20.40 2.46
N GLN A 222 -14.07 21.02 1.68
CA GLN A 222 -14.34 22.32 1.08
C GLN A 222 -15.51 22.27 0.10
N GLU A 223 -15.56 21.24 -0.73
CA GLU A 223 -16.66 21.03 -1.68
C GLU A 223 -17.99 20.85 -0.96
N VAL A 224 -18.06 19.96 0.04
CA VAL A 224 -19.26 19.71 0.85
C VAL A 224 -19.74 20.97 1.59
N LEU A 225 -18.82 21.82 2.06
CA LEU A 225 -19.16 23.09 2.71
C LEU A 225 -19.74 24.12 1.75
N GLN A 226 -19.31 24.11 0.49
CA GLN A 226 -19.78 25.04 -0.56
C GLN A 226 -21.03 24.51 -1.29
N ALA A 227 -21.28 23.20 -1.20
CA ALA A 227 -22.39 22.54 -1.86
C ALA A 227 -23.74 23.05 -1.35
N THR A 228 -24.68 23.20 -2.29
CA THR A 228 -26.09 23.47 -1.96
C THR A 228 -26.74 22.23 -1.34
N ASP A 229 -26.36 21.04 -1.80
CA ASP A 229 -26.74 19.75 -1.21
C ASP A 229 -25.49 18.95 -0.80
N PRO A 230 -25.06 19.07 0.46
CA PRO A 230 -23.95 18.30 1.02
C PRO A 230 -24.15 16.79 0.94
N ALA A 231 -25.41 16.31 0.99
CA ALA A 231 -25.69 14.89 0.99
C ALA A 231 -25.46 14.27 -0.40
N ALA A 232 -25.71 15.03 -1.46
CA ALA A 232 -25.42 14.59 -2.82
C ALA A 232 -23.90 14.44 -3.03
N VAL A 233 -23.11 15.44 -2.67
CA VAL A 233 -21.63 15.40 -2.79
C VAL A 233 -21.03 14.25 -1.99
N LEU A 234 -21.45 14.06 -0.74
CA LEU A 234 -20.97 12.95 0.09
C LEU A 234 -21.33 11.57 -0.48
N ARG A 235 -22.44 11.44 -1.22
CA ARG A 235 -22.80 10.18 -1.90
C ARG A 235 -21.99 9.96 -3.18
N GLU A 236 -21.70 11.03 -3.92
CA GLU A 236 -20.85 10.97 -5.11
C GLU A 236 -19.41 10.58 -4.76
N HIS A 237 -18.89 11.10 -3.64
CA HIS A 237 -17.54 10.84 -3.14
C HIS A 237 -17.51 9.82 -2.00
N LEU A 238 -18.44 8.86 -1.99
CA LEU A 238 -18.62 7.93 -0.87
C LEU A 238 -17.32 7.18 -0.51
N GLU A 239 -16.52 6.79 -1.50
CA GLU A 239 -15.24 6.09 -1.29
C GLU A 239 -14.20 6.94 -0.54
N GLU A 240 -14.32 8.27 -0.60
CA GLU A 240 -13.45 9.23 0.09
C GLU A 240 -13.96 9.59 1.50
N VAL A 241 -15.18 9.15 1.87
CA VAL A 241 -15.75 9.35 3.20
C VAL A 241 -15.25 8.25 4.15
N ASP A 242 -13.98 8.36 4.54
CA ASP A 242 -13.30 7.39 5.41
C ASP A 242 -13.05 7.92 6.84
N GLU A 243 -12.33 7.14 7.66
CA GLU A 243 -11.93 7.57 9.01
C GLU A 243 -11.07 8.85 9.00
N THR A 244 -10.26 9.06 7.96
CA THR A 244 -9.43 10.26 7.79
C THR A 244 -10.31 11.49 7.64
N PHE A 245 -11.32 11.43 6.76
CA PHE A 245 -12.28 12.50 6.53
C PHE A 245 -13.11 12.80 7.79
N LEU A 246 -13.64 11.76 8.45
CA LEU A 246 -14.40 11.92 9.69
C LEU A 246 -13.56 12.54 10.82
N SER A 247 -12.30 12.13 10.95
CA SER A 247 -11.35 12.69 11.93
C SER A 247 -11.05 14.15 11.63
N LEU A 248 -10.86 14.51 10.36
CA LEU A 248 -10.66 15.88 9.92
C LEU A 248 -11.87 16.76 10.27
N LEU A 249 -13.09 16.29 9.99
CA LEU A 249 -14.33 16.97 10.35
C LEU A 249 -14.44 17.23 11.85
N ALA A 250 -14.21 16.20 12.67
CA ALA A 250 -14.27 16.30 14.12
C ALA A 250 -13.24 17.29 14.68
N ALA A 251 -12.00 17.23 14.18
CA ALA A 251 -10.93 18.16 14.57
C ALA A 251 -11.28 19.61 14.22
N ASN A 252 -11.83 19.86 13.02
CA ASN A 252 -12.27 21.19 12.59
C ASN A 252 -13.46 21.69 13.42
N ALA A 253 -14.42 20.83 13.76
CA ALA A 253 -15.55 21.18 14.62
C ALA A 253 -15.07 21.60 16.02
N GLN A 254 -14.18 20.81 16.62
CA GLN A 254 -13.59 21.11 17.93
C GLN A 254 -12.79 22.42 17.90
N GLN A 255 -12.02 22.66 16.83
CA GLN A 255 -11.27 23.91 16.67
C GLN A 255 -12.21 25.11 16.54
N ALA A 256 -13.29 24.99 15.75
CA ALA A 256 -14.30 26.03 15.61
C ALA A 256 -14.96 26.36 16.96
N GLU A 257 -15.20 25.37 17.82
CA GLU A 257 -15.72 25.57 19.17
C GLU A 257 -14.75 26.34 20.07
N ARG A 258 -13.47 25.94 20.07
CA ARG A 258 -12.40 26.64 20.82
C ARG A 258 -12.26 28.09 20.39
N SER A 259 -12.39 28.35 19.09
CA SER A 259 -12.38 29.69 18.50
C SER A 259 -13.71 30.45 18.62
N LYS A 260 -14.71 29.90 19.32
CA LYS A 260 -16.07 30.48 19.49
C LYS A 260 -16.83 30.71 18.17
N ALA A 261 -16.44 30.06 17.08
CA ALA A 261 -17.13 30.05 15.80
C ALA A 261 -18.31 29.06 15.82
N THR A 262 -19.32 29.36 16.66
CA THR A 262 -20.42 28.43 16.98
C THR A 262 -21.29 28.03 15.77
N ALA A 263 -21.40 28.87 14.75
CA ALA A 263 -22.11 28.53 13.52
C ALA A 263 -21.31 27.51 12.69
N ALA A 264 -20.00 27.73 12.54
CA ALA A 264 -19.11 26.82 11.82
C ALA A 264 -19.04 25.45 12.52
N ALA A 265 -18.90 25.44 13.85
CA ALA A 265 -18.92 24.20 14.65
C ALA A 265 -20.21 23.40 14.42
N ARG A 266 -21.38 24.06 14.48
CA ARG A 266 -22.67 23.41 14.22
C ARG A 266 -22.75 22.84 12.82
N ARG A 267 -22.31 23.59 11.81
CA ARG A 267 -22.30 23.14 10.41
C ARG A 267 -21.40 21.92 10.21
N LEU A 268 -20.21 21.91 10.79
CA LEU A 268 -19.27 20.79 10.70
C LEU A 268 -19.82 19.52 11.38
N ARG A 269 -20.45 19.66 12.55
CA ARG A 269 -21.13 18.54 13.22
C ARG A 269 -22.29 17.98 12.40
N GLN A 270 -23.10 18.83 11.77
CA GLN A 270 -24.18 18.38 10.88
C GLN A 270 -23.65 17.58 9.68
N ILE A 271 -22.53 18.01 9.09
CA ILE A 271 -21.89 17.29 7.99
C ILE A 271 -21.33 15.95 8.48
N TYR A 272 -20.74 15.91 9.67
CA TYR A 272 -20.27 14.68 10.29
C TYR A 272 -21.40 13.68 10.51
N ASP A 273 -22.53 14.11 11.08
CA ASP A 273 -23.71 13.26 11.30
C ASP A 273 -24.29 12.75 9.97
N LEU A 274 -24.31 13.61 8.94
CA LEU A 274 -24.75 13.26 7.59
C LEU A 274 -23.85 12.22 6.93
N ALA A 275 -22.53 12.38 7.03
CA ALA A 275 -21.54 11.42 6.53
C ALA A 275 -21.71 10.05 7.19
N LEU A 276 -21.91 10.02 8.52
CA LEU A 276 -22.20 8.78 9.24
C LEU A 276 -23.50 8.12 8.77
N ALA A 277 -24.57 8.88 8.57
CA ALA A 277 -25.84 8.34 8.08
C ALA A 277 -25.67 7.71 6.68
N ILE A 278 -24.95 8.38 5.78
CA ILE A 278 -24.68 7.87 4.43
C ILE A 278 -23.83 6.58 4.46
N LEU A 279 -22.81 6.53 5.31
CA LEU A 279 -22.01 5.30 5.50
C LEU A 279 -22.86 4.14 6.05
N GLN A 280 -23.81 4.43 6.94
CA GLN A 280 -24.75 3.43 7.46
C GLN A 280 -25.72 2.91 6.40
N GLU A 281 -26.20 3.76 5.47
CA GLU A 281 -27.09 3.34 4.37
C GLU A 281 -26.48 2.22 3.52
N GLN A 282 -25.15 2.25 3.36
CA GLN A 282 -24.36 1.35 2.51
C GLN A 282 -23.95 0.05 3.21
N MET A 283 -24.06 -0.01 4.54
CA MET A 283 -23.79 -1.25 5.26
C MET A 283 -24.77 -2.35 4.82
N PRO A 284 -24.30 -3.60 4.61
CA PRO A 284 -25.16 -4.76 4.43
C PRO A 284 -26.24 -4.81 5.53
N GLN A 285 -27.46 -5.21 5.16
CA GLN A 285 -28.60 -5.18 6.10
C GLN A 285 -28.32 -5.99 7.37
N ASP A 286 -27.57 -7.07 7.24
CA ASP A 286 -27.12 -7.92 8.34
C ASP A 286 -26.18 -7.16 9.30
N LEU A 287 -25.21 -6.40 8.78
CA LEU A 287 -24.28 -5.63 9.61
C LEU A 287 -24.97 -4.43 10.27
N ARG A 288 -25.93 -3.79 9.60
CA ARG A 288 -26.77 -2.75 10.20
C ARG A 288 -27.56 -3.28 11.38
N LEU A 289 -28.26 -4.40 11.17
CA LEU A 289 -29.05 -5.05 12.22
C LEU A 289 -28.17 -5.38 13.43
N LEU A 290 -26.97 -5.91 13.22
CA LEU A 290 -26.04 -6.18 14.31
C LEU A 290 -25.67 -4.91 15.08
N ASN A 291 -25.32 -3.82 14.38
CA ASN A 291 -24.97 -2.55 15.02
C ASN A 291 -26.15 -1.99 15.82
N ASP A 292 -27.37 -2.05 15.29
CA ASP A 292 -28.58 -1.59 15.99
C ASP A 292 -28.86 -2.43 17.25
N LEU A 293 -28.68 -3.76 17.17
CA LEU A 293 -28.84 -4.66 18.31
C LEU A 293 -27.80 -4.41 19.42
N LEU A 294 -26.56 -4.09 19.03
CA LEU A 294 -25.47 -3.79 19.97
C LEU A 294 -25.63 -2.40 20.62
N ASN A 295 -26.20 -1.43 19.91
CA ASN A 295 -26.44 -0.08 20.44
C ASN A 295 -27.83 0.12 21.03
N ALA A 296 -28.70 -0.89 20.98
CA ALA A 296 -30.04 -0.83 21.54
C ALA A 296 -30.00 -0.44 23.03
N PRO A 297 -30.87 0.49 23.49
CA PRO A 297 -30.81 1.01 24.85
C PRO A 297 -31.23 -0.01 25.91
N ASP A 298 -32.09 -0.97 25.54
CA ASP A 298 -32.61 -1.99 26.46
C ASP A 298 -33.02 -3.28 25.72
N GLU A 299 -33.38 -4.29 26.51
CA GLU A 299 -33.79 -5.60 26.01
C GLU A 299 -35.14 -5.57 25.26
N ALA A 300 -36.01 -4.59 25.54
CA ALA A 300 -37.27 -4.44 24.83
C ALA A 300 -37.02 -3.94 23.39
N ALA A 301 -36.12 -2.99 23.22
CA ALA A 301 -35.65 -2.50 21.92
C ALA A 301 -34.97 -3.61 21.12
N VAL A 302 -34.11 -4.42 21.75
CA VAL A 302 -33.51 -5.61 21.12
C VAL A 302 -34.59 -6.56 20.59
N ARG A 303 -35.57 -6.94 21.42
CA ARG A 303 -36.66 -7.83 21.01
C ARG A 303 -37.49 -7.26 19.86
N GLN A 304 -37.71 -5.95 19.85
CA GLN A 304 -38.45 -5.28 18.79
C GLN A 304 -37.66 -5.31 17.47
N LEU A 305 -36.38 -4.94 17.50
CA LEU A 305 -35.49 -4.99 16.34
C LEU A 305 -35.39 -6.40 15.74
N LEU A 306 -35.30 -7.44 16.57
CA LEU A 306 -35.29 -8.84 16.12
C LEU A 306 -36.61 -9.25 15.46
N LYS A 307 -37.76 -8.78 15.96
CA LYS A 307 -39.07 -9.06 15.35
C LYS A 307 -39.24 -8.36 14.02
N ASP A 308 -38.86 -7.08 13.96
CA ASP A 308 -39.04 -6.24 12.78
C ASP A 308 -38.12 -6.66 11.63
N ASN A 309 -36.99 -7.29 11.94
CA ASN A 309 -36.00 -7.78 10.97
C ASN A 309 -35.97 -9.31 10.85
N ARG A 310 -37.08 -10.00 11.15
CA ARG A 310 -37.15 -11.48 11.18
C ARG A 310 -36.64 -12.16 9.91
N SER A 311 -36.84 -11.55 8.74
CA SER A 311 -36.37 -12.05 7.45
C SER A 311 -34.85 -12.07 7.29
N LEU A 312 -34.12 -11.29 8.08
CA LEU A 312 -32.65 -11.25 8.10
C LEU A 312 -32.06 -12.23 9.13
N LEU A 313 -32.89 -12.78 10.01
CA LEU A 313 -32.48 -13.77 10.99
C LEU A 313 -32.37 -15.13 10.29
N THR A 314 -31.17 -15.44 9.80
CA THR A 314 -30.83 -16.70 9.13
C THR A 314 -29.79 -17.48 9.92
N LYS A 315 -29.55 -18.74 9.54
CA LYS A 315 -28.47 -19.52 10.13
C LYS A 315 -27.11 -18.90 9.81
N GLU A 316 -26.96 -18.36 8.61
CA GLU A 316 -25.78 -17.63 8.15
C GLU A 316 -25.51 -16.39 9.02
N PHE A 317 -26.56 -15.63 9.37
CA PHE A 317 -26.45 -14.50 10.30
C PHE A 317 -25.93 -14.94 11.67
N VAL A 318 -26.51 -16.00 12.25
CA VAL A 318 -26.07 -16.56 13.55
C VAL A 318 -24.63 -17.05 13.51
N ASP A 319 -24.21 -17.66 12.42
CA ASP A 319 -22.85 -18.18 12.24
C ASP A 319 -21.83 -17.04 12.05
N ALA A 320 -22.22 -15.94 11.40
CA ALA A 320 -21.40 -14.73 11.25
C ALA A 320 -21.11 -14.02 12.59
N LEU A 321 -21.93 -14.22 13.63
CA LEU A 321 -21.69 -13.61 14.95
C LEU A 321 -20.55 -14.27 15.74
N ARG A 322 -20.18 -15.52 15.44
CA ARG A 322 -19.13 -16.25 16.17
C ARG A 322 -17.72 -15.66 15.98
N PRO A 323 -17.25 -15.36 14.76
CA PRO A 323 -15.95 -14.72 14.59
C PRO A 323 -15.92 -13.34 15.26
N ILE A 324 -17.01 -12.58 15.21
CA ILE A 324 -17.13 -11.26 15.86
C ILE A 324 -17.05 -11.38 17.38
N GLU A 325 -17.74 -12.36 17.99
CA GLU A 325 -17.62 -12.66 19.43
C GLU A 325 -16.16 -12.94 19.83
N THR A 326 -15.46 -13.73 19.01
CA THR A 326 -14.07 -14.13 19.25
C THR A 326 -13.14 -12.93 19.14
N GLU A 327 -13.25 -12.14 18.06
CA GLU A 327 -12.46 -10.94 17.82
C GLU A 327 -12.63 -9.90 18.94
N MET A 328 -13.87 -9.64 19.38
CA MET A 328 -14.12 -8.70 20.47
C MET A 328 -13.49 -9.17 21.79
N ARG A 329 -13.49 -10.49 22.04
CA ARG A 329 -12.87 -11.08 23.23
C ARG A 329 -11.34 -10.97 23.18
N GLU A 330 -10.74 -11.22 22.02
CA GLU A 330 -9.30 -11.07 21.78
C GLU A 330 -8.84 -9.59 21.86
N ALA A 331 -9.68 -8.67 21.40
CA ALA A 331 -9.47 -7.22 21.49
C ALA A 331 -9.72 -6.65 22.91
N GLY A 332 -9.97 -7.49 23.92
CA GLY A 332 -10.21 -7.07 25.30
C GLY A 332 -11.59 -6.43 25.56
N ARG A 333 -12.52 -6.49 24.60
CA ARG A 333 -13.89 -5.96 24.71
C ARG A 333 -14.88 -7.03 25.18
N GLY A 334 -14.66 -7.56 26.38
CA GLY A 334 -15.43 -8.68 26.95
C GLY A 334 -16.95 -8.43 27.04
N GLU A 335 -17.36 -7.23 27.45
CA GLU A 335 -18.78 -6.87 27.56
C GLU A 335 -19.51 -6.92 26.21
N VAL A 336 -18.85 -6.45 25.14
CA VAL A 336 -19.40 -6.51 23.78
C VAL A 336 -19.47 -7.96 23.30
N ALA A 337 -18.44 -8.76 23.57
CA ALA A 337 -18.43 -10.19 23.22
C ALA A 337 -19.58 -10.95 23.90
N ASP A 338 -19.84 -10.69 25.19
CA ASP A 338 -20.94 -11.33 25.92
C ASP A 338 -22.31 -10.87 25.39
N ARG A 339 -22.42 -9.62 24.95
CA ARG A 339 -23.62 -9.11 24.28
C ARG A 339 -23.86 -9.78 22.93
N VAL A 340 -22.82 -9.96 22.11
CA VAL A 340 -22.89 -10.72 20.84
C VAL A 340 -23.29 -12.17 21.09
N LYS A 341 -22.72 -12.82 22.11
CA LYS A 341 -23.06 -14.19 22.52
C LYS A 341 -24.54 -14.32 22.91
N SER A 342 -25.06 -13.37 23.70
CA SER A 342 -26.47 -13.33 24.09
C SER A 342 -27.39 -13.17 22.88
N LEU A 343 -27.06 -12.23 21.98
CA LEU A 343 -27.80 -12.04 20.73
C LEU A 343 -27.81 -13.30 19.87
N ARG A 344 -26.67 -13.98 19.72
CA ARG A 344 -26.55 -15.23 18.98
C ARG A 344 -27.48 -16.32 19.53
N ALA A 345 -27.57 -16.45 20.85
CA ALA A 345 -28.48 -17.40 21.50
C ALA A 345 -29.95 -17.02 21.28
N GLN A 346 -30.30 -15.74 21.40
CA GLN A 346 -31.67 -15.25 21.19
C GLN A 346 -32.14 -15.46 19.74
N VAL A 347 -31.29 -15.14 18.76
CA VAL A 347 -31.61 -15.34 17.34
C VAL A 347 -31.75 -16.83 17.02
N ALA A 348 -30.88 -17.68 17.57
CA ALA A 348 -30.96 -19.12 17.36
C ALA A 348 -32.24 -19.76 17.93
N LEU A 349 -32.87 -19.14 18.93
CA LEU A 349 -34.17 -19.58 19.47
C LEU A 349 -35.37 -19.09 18.63
N MET A 350 -35.16 -18.15 17.71
CA MET A 350 -36.20 -17.59 16.83
C MET A 350 -36.24 -18.24 15.44
N LEU A 351 -35.16 -18.93 15.07
CA LEU A 351 -35.04 -19.85 13.94
C LEU A 351 -35.73 -21.18 14.25
#